data_AF-A0A950FWS5-F1
#
_entry.id   AF-A0A950FWS5-F1
#
_cell.length_a   1.000
_cell.length_b   1.000
_cell.length_c   1.000
_cell.angle_alpha   90.00
_cell.angle_beta   90.00
_cell.angle_gamma   90.00
#
_symmetry.space_group_name_H-M   'P 1'
#
loop_
_entity.id
_entity.type
_entity.pdbx_description
1 polymer ?
#
loop_
_entity_poly.entity_id
_entity_poly.type
_entity_poly.pdbx_seq_one_letter_code
_entity_poly.pdbx_strand_id
1 'polypeptide(L)' 'MKRRKLTNRPLCLGDLIVAVSSYSDSQEETAATVADLLASGQVRLMTNGRQVRARVR' A
#
# COMPACT_ATOMS: atom_id res chain seq x y z
N MET A 1 -0.53 -11.98 -12.72
CA MET A 1 -0.01 -11.05 -11.70
C MET A 1 0.79 -11.82 -10.65
N LYS A 2 2.12 -11.64 -10.59
CA LYS A 2 2.96 -12.30 -9.58
C LYS A 2 2.68 -11.65 -8.22
N ARG A 3 1.94 -12.34 -7.34
CA ARG A 3 1.82 -11.97 -5.93
C ARG A 3 3.18 -12.14 -5.26
N ARG A 4 4.00 -11.08 -5.23
CA ARG A 4 5.11 -11.01 -4.28
C ARG A 4 4.45 -11.00 -2.91
N LYS A 5 4.60 -12.10 -2.15
CA LYS A 5 4.23 -12.13 -0.73
C LYS A 5 4.97 -10.96 -0.09
N LEU A 6 4.25 -9.87 0.19
CA LEU A 6 4.74 -8.83 1.07
C LEU A 6 4.99 -9.55 2.38
N THR A 7 6.27 -9.78 2.66
CA THR A 7 6.74 -10.35 3.93
C THR A 7 6.01 -9.60 5.03
N ASN A 8 5.68 -10.26 6.14
CA ASN A 8 4.95 -9.71 7.29
C ASN A 8 5.73 -8.59 8.03
N ARG A 9 6.61 -7.87 7.32
CA ARG A 9 7.20 -6.62 7.74
C ARG A 9 6.11 -5.56 7.76
N PRO A 10 6.14 -4.72 8.80
CA PRO A 10 5.25 -3.58 8.84
C PRO A 10 5.59 -2.61 7.72
N LEU A 11 4.62 -2.34 6.85
CA LEU A 11 4.75 -1.30 5.83
C LEU A 11 4.26 0.04 6.37
N CYS A 12 5.05 1.10 6.20
CA CYS A 12 4.50 2.45 6.29
C CYS A 12 3.85 2.84 4.96
N LEU A 13 3.07 3.94 4.95
CA LEU A 13 2.44 4.43 3.73
C LEU A 13 3.47 4.79 2.64
N GLY A 14 4.62 5.35 3.06
CA GLY A 14 5.72 5.67 2.15
C GLY A 14 6.27 4.44 1.44
N ASP A 15 6.48 3.34 2.17
CA ASP A 15 6.96 2.07 1.58
C ASP A 15 5.96 1.51 0.56
N LEU A 16 4.66 1.64 0.85
CA LEU A 16 3.62 1.19 -0.06
C LEU A 16 3.63 2.01 -1.36
N ILE A 17 3.75 3.35 -1.26
CA ILE A 17 3.81 4.24 -2.43
C ILE A 17 5.03 3.91 -3.28
N VAL A 18 6.23 3.78 -2.67
CA VAL A 18 7.47 3.44 -3.40
C VAL A 18 7.37 2.09 -4.09
N ALA A 19 6.76 1.10 -3.42
CA ALA A 19 6.55 -0.20 -4.02
C ALA A 19 5.61 -0.11 -5.23
N VAL A 20 4.49 0.61 -5.13
CA VAL A 20 3.51 0.73 -6.22
C VAL A 20 4.06 1.56 -7.38
N SER A 21 4.74 2.68 -7.11
CA SER A 21 5.34 3.52 -8.15
C SER A 21 6.44 2.81 -8.93
N SER A 22 7.02 1.72 -8.41
CA SER A 22 7.96 0.89 -9.18
C SER A 22 7.28 0.08 -10.30
N TYR A 23 5.94 0.03 -10.32
CA TYR A 23 5.14 -0.69 -11.31
C TYR A 23 4.35 0.24 -12.25
N SER A 24 4.32 1.55 -11.99
CA SER A 24 3.64 2.53 -12.84
C SER A 24 4.40 3.86 -12.81
N ASP A 25 4.60 4.44 -13.99
CA ASP A 25 5.22 5.76 -14.16
C ASP A 25 4.21 6.91 -13.97
N SER A 26 2.92 6.60 -13.82
CA SER A 26 1.87 7.60 -13.61
C SER A 26 1.55 7.78 -12.13
N GLN A 27 1.64 9.03 -11.67
CA GLN A 27 1.27 9.39 -10.29
C GLN A 27 -0.23 9.14 -10.02
N GLU A 28 -1.08 9.34 -11.02
CA GLU A 28 -2.53 9.14 -10.90
C GLU A 28 -2.86 7.65 -10.74
N GLU A 29 -2.26 6.80 -11.57
CA GLU A 29 -2.44 5.34 -11.48
C GLU A 29 -1.86 4.78 -10.17
N THR A 30 -0.71 5.31 -9.74
CA THR A 30 -0.12 4.97 -8.43
C THR A 30 -1.07 5.33 -7.29
N ALA A 31 -1.66 6.53 -7.29
CA ALA A 31 -2.59 6.98 -6.26
C ALA A 31 -3.87 6.13 -6.24
N ALA A 32 -4.45 5.84 -7.41
CA ALA A 32 -5.63 4.98 -7.53
C ALA A 32 -5.36 3.56 -7.01
N THR A 33 -4.23 2.98 -7.41
CA THR A 33 -3.84 1.63 -6.98
C THR A 33 -3.59 1.56 -5.47
N VAL A 34 -2.93 2.57 -4.90
CA VAL A 34 -2.75 2.67 -3.45
C VAL A 34 -4.11 2.77 -2.76
N ALA A 35 -5.03 3.60 -3.25
CA ALA A 35 -6.37 3.73 -2.69
C ALA A 35 -7.14 2.39 -2.72
N ASP A 36 -7.08 1.64 -3.82
CA ASP A 36 -7.70 0.32 -3.95
C ASP A 36 -7.11 -0.71 -2.97
N LEU A 37 -5.79 -0.70 -2.79
CA LEU A 37 -5.11 -1.59 -1.84
C LEU A 37 -5.49 -1.29 -0.38
N LEU A 38 -5.73 -0.02 -0.06
CA LEU A 38 -6.23 0.39 1.25
C LEU A 38 -7.70 0.01 1.41
N ALA A 39 -8.55 0.34 0.45
CA ALA A 39 -9.99 0.05 0.48
C ALA A 39 -10.28 -1.45 0.58
N SER A 40 -9.51 -2.29 -0.13
CA SER A 40 -9.63 -3.75 -0.10
C SER A 40 -9.23 -4.38 1.25
N GLY A 41 -8.52 -3.62 2.12
CA GLY A 41 -8.04 -4.12 3.40
C GLY A 41 -6.96 -5.21 3.28
N GLN A 42 -6.39 -5.39 2.10
CA GLN A 42 -5.32 -6.36 1.84
C GLN A 42 -3.98 -5.91 2.43
N VAL A 43 -3.82 -4.61 2.70
CA VAL A 43 -2.60 -4.03 3.29
C VAL A 43 -2.86 -3.61 4.73
N ARG A 44 -1.93 -4.00 5.63
CA ARG A 44 -1.84 -3.48 6.99
C ARG A 44 -0.71 -2.46 7.03
N LEU A 45 -1.04 -1.22 7.39
CA LEU A 45 -0.04 -0.17 7.57
C LEU A 45 0.38 -0.09 9.03
N MET A 46 1.59 0.39 9.29
CA MET A 46 1.98 0.87 10.62
C MET A 46 2.03 2.39 10.65
N THR A 47 1.46 2.96 11.70
CA THR A 47 1.58 4.38 12.06
C THR A 47 1.93 4.48 13.54
N ASN A 48 2.95 5.24 13.89
CA ASN A 48 3.37 5.47 15.28
C ASN A 48 3.49 4.19 16.12
N GLY A 49 4.08 3.12 15.55
CA GLY A 49 4.23 1.85 16.26
C GLY A 49 2.95 1.00 16.36
N ARG A 50 1.83 1.41 15.76
CA ARG A 50 0.54 0.70 15.77
C ARG A 50 0.14 0.27 14.36
N GLN A 51 -0.32 -0.96 14.22
CA GLN A 51 -0.94 -1.42 12.97
C GLN A 51 -2.32 -0.79 12.79
N VAL A 52 -2.56 -0.21 11.62
CA VAL A 52 -3.83 0.41 11.25
C VAL A 52 -4.29 -0.18 9.91
N ARG A 53 -5.59 -0.49 9.85
CA ARG A 53 -6.27 -0.73 8.58
C ARG A 53 -6.76 0.62 8.08
N ALA A 54 -6.05 1.20 7.13
CA ALA A 54 -6.51 2.41 6.48
C ALA A 54 -7.64 2.04 5.52
N ARG A 55 -8.77 2.74 5.60
CA ARG A 55 -9.87 2.69 4.65
C ARG A 55 -10.01 4.08 4.06
N VAL A 56 -10.06 4.16 2.74
CA VAL A 56 -10.40 5.40 2.03
C VAL A 56 -11.93 5.53 2.06
N ARG A 57 -12.44 6.72 2.39
CA ARG A 57 -13.87 7.08 2.33
C ARG A 57 -14.10 7.98 1.12
#